data_AF-A0A4Z2FGA1-F1
#
_entry.id   AF-A0A4Z2FGA1-F1
#
_cell.length_a   1.000
_cell.length_b   1.000
_cell.length_c   1.000
_cell.angle_alpha   90.00
_cell.angle_beta   90.00
_cell.angle_gamma   90.00
#
_symmetry.space_group_name_H-M   'P 1'
#
loop_
_entity.id
_entity.type
_entity.pdbx_description
1 polymer ?
#
loop_
_entity_poly.entity_id
_entity_poly.type
_entity_poly.pdbx_seq_one_letter_code
_entity_poly.pdbx_strand_id
1 'polypeptide(L)'
;MQAKDNTEVLGESLGALLKPVIRKIRLNNGHLYVGTAMEVQRLPLADCGRYGDTCRECILSRDPYCGWDRSRRRCIPIPPGYNVTTGTLVQNLDQSNTSVCGEAAALKQRRTSPREVLVQANTSVFLPCPVRSFHAAYRWEKDNCIKNYPCLFSGGFCVLGPAVDTPLREGVFRCMATEDGFKVEVISFRLVNGGGLPAASSSAALGPLLLLAAVTLWLR
;
A
#
# COMPACT_ATOMS: atom_id res chain seq x y z
N MET A 1 6.73 7.67 1.34
CA MET A 1 6.35 8.74 2.27
C MET A 1 5.57 8.10 3.41
N GLN A 2 6.13 8.18 4.60
CA GLN A 2 5.56 7.65 5.84
C GLN A 2 4.30 8.44 6.19
N ALA A 3 3.18 7.75 6.35
CA ALA A 3 2.09 8.25 7.17
C ALA A 3 2.48 7.91 8.61
N LYS A 4 2.75 8.96 9.40
CA LYS A 4 2.74 8.85 10.85
C LYS A 4 1.27 8.70 11.21
N ASP A 5 0.90 7.49 11.61
CA ASP A 5 -0.39 7.22 12.20
C ASP A 5 -0.46 8.03 13.50
N ASN A 6 -1.34 9.03 13.54
CA ASN A 6 -1.65 9.75 14.78
C ASN A 6 -2.78 9.04 15.55
N THR A 7 -2.98 7.76 15.30
CA THR A 7 -3.96 6.91 16.00
C THR A 7 -3.22 5.79 16.70
N GLU A 8 -2.38 6.11 17.68
CA GLU A 8 -1.81 5.07 18.54
C GLU A 8 -2.53 4.99 19.89
N VAL A 9 -3.02 3.78 20.14
CA VAL A 9 -3.27 3.11 21.42
C VAL A 9 -4.54 3.48 22.18
N LEU A 10 -5.67 2.89 21.79
CA LEU A 10 -6.57 2.20 22.72
C LEU A 10 -7.32 1.06 21.99
N GLY A 11 -6.72 -0.14 22.01
CA GLY A 11 -7.46 -1.41 21.93
C GLY A 11 -8.04 -1.81 20.58
N GLU A 12 -7.21 -2.31 19.66
CA GLU A 12 -7.67 -3.04 18.46
C GLU A 12 -8.55 -4.26 18.78
N SER A 13 -8.55 -4.74 20.03
CA SER A 13 -9.48 -5.79 20.50
C SER A 13 -10.85 -5.27 20.99
N LEU A 14 -10.97 -3.98 21.35
CA LEU A 14 -12.22 -3.35 21.82
C LEU A 14 -12.96 -2.59 20.69
N GLY A 15 -12.24 -2.09 19.69
CA GLY A 15 -12.82 -1.39 18.54
C GLY A 15 -13.72 -2.25 17.65
N ALA A 16 -13.55 -3.57 17.68
CA ALA A 16 -14.45 -4.51 16.98
C ALA A 16 -15.78 -4.75 17.74
N LEU A 17 -15.81 -4.54 19.06
CA LEU A 17 -16.97 -4.77 19.93
C LEU A 17 -17.80 -3.51 20.15
N LEU A 18 -17.20 -2.33 20.03
CA LEU A 18 -17.87 -1.04 20.14
C LEU A 18 -17.97 -0.42 18.75
N LYS A 19 -19.04 -0.73 18.01
CA LYS A 19 -19.44 0.14 16.89
C LYS A 19 -19.92 1.46 17.51
N PRO A 20 -19.19 2.58 17.34
CA PRO A 20 -19.56 3.83 17.98
C PRO A 20 -20.94 4.28 17.49
N VAL A 21 -21.90 4.41 18.40
CA VAL A 21 -23.23 4.93 18.07
C VAL A 21 -23.14 6.44 17.95
N ILE A 22 -23.26 6.94 16.72
CA ILE A 22 -23.28 8.37 16.44
C ILE A 22 -24.56 8.97 17.02
N ARG A 23 -24.43 9.96 17.90
CA ARG A 23 -25.55 10.67 18.54
C ARG A 23 -25.81 12.04 17.92
N LYS A 24 -24.76 12.73 17.49
CA LYS A 24 -24.86 14.10 16.97
C LYS A 24 -23.86 14.33 15.85
N ILE A 25 -24.33 14.97 14.78
CA ILE A 25 -23.49 15.44 13.68
C ILE A 25 -23.67 16.95 13.55
N ARG A 26 -22.57 17.67 13.36
CA ARG A 26 -22.55 19.13 13.13
C ARG A 26 -21.52 19.49 12.06
N LEU A 27 -21.91 20.33 11.12
CA LEU A 27 -21.02 20.95 10.15
C LEU A 27 -20.66 22.35 10.65
N ASN A 28 -19.36 22.67 10.70
CA ASN A 28 -18.90 24.01 11.07
C ASN A 28 -17.51 24.29 10.49
N ASN A 29 -17.32 25.45 9.85
CA ASN A 29 -16.04 25.95 9.34
C ASN A 29 -15.20 24.90 8.59
N GLY A 30 -15.80 24.21 7.61
CA GLY A 30 -15.08 23.23 6.79
C GLY A 30 -14.79 21.89 7.49
N HIS A 31 -15.42 21.62 8.63
CA HIS A 31 -15.25 20.39 9.40
C HIS A 31 -16.58 19.75 9.76
N LEU A 32 -16.59 18.43 9.82
CA LEU A 32 -17.63 17.58 10.36
C LEU A 32 -17.28 17.18 11.79
N TYR A 33 -18.13 17.53 12.74
CA TYR A 33 -18.03 17.11 14.13
C TYR A 33 -19.00 15.97 14.37
N VAL A 34 -18.48 14.81 14.74
CA VAL A 34 -19.25 13.59 15.01
C VAL A 34 -19.15 13.29 16.50
N GLY A 35 -20.27 13.36 17.20
CA GLY A 35 -20.36 13.09 18.64
C GLY A 35 -20.97 11.72 18.92
N THR A 36 -20.30 10.94 19.77
CA THR A 36 -20.80 9.70 20.37
C THR A 36 -21.18 9.95 21.83
N ALA A 37 -21.48 8.90 22.59
CA ALA A 37 -21.66 9.00 24.04
C ALA A 37 -20.35 9.30 24.79
N MET A 38 -19.21 8.96 24.20
CA MET A 38 -17.90 8.98 24.88
C MET A 38 -16.96 10.06 24.34
N GLU A 39 -17.11 10.45 23.08
CA GLU A 39 -16.17 11.36 22.43
C GLU A 39 -16.83 12.24 21.36
N VAL A 40 -16.11 13.27 20.94
CA VAL A 40 -16.41 14.08 19.75
C VAL A 40 -15.19 14.07 18.85
N GLN A 41 -15.36 13.57 17.63
CA GLN A 41 -14.32 13.57 16.61
C GLN A 41 -14.54 14.72 15.63
N ARG A 42 -13.45 15.42 15.27
CA ARG A 42 -13.45 16.48 14.25
C ARG A 42 -12.77 15.97 12.98
N LEU A 43 -13.50 15.97 11.87
CA LEU A 43 -13.04 15.50 10.57
C LEU A 43 -13.03 16.67 9.57
N PRO A 44 -11.95 16.91 8.82
CA PRO A 44 -11.96 17.92 7.76
C PRO A 44 -12.88 17.47 6.62
N LEU A 45 -13.62 18.40 6.01
CA LEU A 45 -14.43 18.11 4.82
C LEU A 45 -13.56 17.86 3.58
N ALA A 46 -12.36 18.43 3.55
CA ALA A 46 -11.42 18.32 2.45
C ALA A 46 -10.13 17.62 2.93
N ASP A 47 -9.96 16.35 2.55
CA ASP A 47 -8.72 15.59 2.76
C ASP A 47 -8.09 15.21 1.42
N CYS A 48 -7.81 16.23 0.60
CA CYS A 48 -7.43 16.06 -0.80
C CYS A 48 -6.09 15.34 -1.00
N GLY A 49 -5.21 15.39 0.01
CA GLY A 49 -3.89 14.75 -0.05
C GLY A 49 -3.96 13.22 -0.19
N ARG A 50 -5.12 12.62 0.14
CA ARG A 50 -5.33 11.17 0.01
C ARG A 50 -5.54 10.71 -1.43
N TYR A 51 -5.91 11.61 -2.34
CA TYR A 51 -6.22 11.31 -3.74
C TYR A 51 -4.97 11.25 -4.64
N GLY A 52 -3.79 10.99 -4.05
CA GLY A 52 -2.57 10.75 -4.79
C GLY A 52 -1.91 11.99 -5.38
N ASP A 53 -0.90 11.74 -6.21
CA ASP A 53 0.05 12.74 -6.73
C ASP A 53 -0.09 12.92 -8.25
N THR A 54 -1.23 12.50 -8.81
CA THR A 54 -1.52 12.66 -10.23
C THR A 54 -2.83 13.39 -10.45
N CYS A 55 -2.90 14.16 -11.54
CA CYS A 55 -4.13 14.85 -11.92
C CYS A 55 -5.31 13.89 -12.03
N ARG A 56 -5.09 12.70 -12.63
CA ARG A 56 -6.17 11.72 -12.79
C ARG A 56 -6.70 11.21 -11.45
N GLU A 57 -5.83 10.82 -10.52
CA GLU A 57 -6.29 10.33 -9.20
C GLU A 57 -7.08 11.42 -8.46
N CYS A 58 -6.66 12.70 -8.57
CA CYS A 58 -7.40 13.82 -8.00
C CYS A 58 -8.77 14.04 -8.64
N ILE A 59 -8.86 14.02 -9.98
CA ILE A 59 -10.13 14.26 -10.70
C ILE A 59 -11.10 13.09 -10.53
N LEU A 60 -10.61 11.85 -10.52
CA LEU A 60 -11.45 10.67 -10.29
C LEU A 60 -12.03 10.60 -8.88
N SER A 61 -11.47 11.33 -7.91
CA SER A 61 -12.06 11.43 -6.58
C SER A 61 -13.46 12.04 -6.57
N ARG A 62 -13.76 12.90 -7.57
CA ARG A 62 -15.01 13.68 -7.68
C ARG A 62 -15.39 14.40 -6.37
N ASP A 63 -14.39 14.73 -5.56
CA ASP A 63 -14.59 15.42 -4.29
C ASP A 63 -14.80 16.91 -4.57
N PRO A 64 -15.99 17.47 -4.26
CA PRO A 64 -16.31 18.88 -4.53
C PRO A 64 -15.40 19.85 -3.80
N TYR A 65 -14.72 19.42 -2.73
CA TYR A 65 -13.79 20.26 -1.98
C TYR A 65 -12.34 20.19 -2.49
N CYS A 66 -12.05 19.36 -3.50
CA CYS A 66 -10.69 19.12 -3.97
C CYS A 66 -10.50 19.45 -5.45
N GLY A 67 -9.33 20.00 -5.77
CA GLY A 67 -8.92 20.33 -7.13
C GLY A 67 -7.44 20.06 -7.36
N TRP A 68 -7.09 19.79 -8.62
CA TRP A 68 -5.71 19.57 -9.04
C TRP A 68 -5.01 20.89 -9.33
N ASP A 69 -3.94 21.17 -8.60
CA ASP A 69 -3.05 22.29 -8.87
C ASP A 69 -1.97 21.86 -9.87
N ARG A 70 -2.03 22.37 -11.11
CA ARG A 70 -1.05 22.07 -12.16
C ARG A 70 0.36 22.54 -11.81
N SER A 71 0.49 23.66 -11.09
CA SER A 71 1.78 24.26 -10.74
C SER A 71 2.49 23.44 -9.67
N ARG A 72 1.75 23.04 -8.63
CA ARG A 72 2.27 22.24 -7.51
C ARG A 72 2.27 20.74 -7.79
N ARG A 73 1.61 20.31 -8.87
CA ARG A 73 1.38 18.91 -9.22
C ARG A 73 0.83 18.11 -8.04
N ARG A 74 -0.22 18.64 -7.41
CA ARG A 74 -0.84 18.01 -6.22
C ARG A 74 -2.34 18.26 -6.17
N CYS A 75 -3.08 17.30 -5.61
CA CYS A 75 -4.47 17.48 -5.25
C CYS A 75 -4.56 18.30 -3.95
N ILE A 76 -5.27 19.44 -3.98
CA ILE A 76 -5.35 20.36 -2.84
C ILE A 76 -6.80 20.78 -2.56
N PRO A 77 -7.10 21.20 -1.32
CA PRO A 77 -8.39 21.79 -0.99
C PRO A 77 -8.65 23.06 -1.80
N ILE A 78 -9.87 23.20 -2.31
CA ILE A 78 -10.34 24.41 -2.96
C ILE A 78 -10.58 25.48 -1.87
N PRO A 79 -9.93 26.65 -1.95
CA PRO A 79 -10.12 27.69 -0.95
C PRO A 79 -11.58 28.20 -0.91
N PRO A 80 -12.09 28.63 0.26
CA PRO A 80 -13.40 29.27 0.34
C PRO A 80 -13.48 30.49 -0.57
N GLY A 81 -14.58 30.64 -1.32
CA GLY A 81 -14.78 31.76 -2.25
C GLY A 81 -13.93 31.70 -3.53
N TYR A 82 -13.23 30.58 -3.77
CA TYR A 82 -12.46 30.39 -4.99
C TYR A 82 -13.37 30.26 -6.22
N ASN A 83 -13.05 31.03 -7.27
CA ASN A 83 -13.78 30.97 -8.53
C ASN A 83 -13.16 29.89 -9.44
N VAL A 84 -13.89 28.79 -9.64
CA VAL A 84 -13.44 27.65 -10.44
C VAL A 84 -13.29 28.02 -11.93
N THR A 85 -14.07 28.99 -12.44
CA THR A 85 -14.08 29.38 -13.85
C THR A 85 -12.85 30.20 -14.24
N THR A 86 -12.38 31.07 -13.35
CA THR A 86 -11.18 31.91 -13.59
C THR A 86 -9.91 31.35 -12.95
N GLY A 87 -10.08 30.33 -12.12
CA GLY A 87 -9.03 29.70 -11.36
C GLY A 87 -8.12 28.77 -12.16
N THR A 88 -6.96 28.44 -11.60
CA THR A 88 -5.97 27.50 -12.17
C THR A 88 -6.15 26.05 -11.72
N LEU A 89 -6.90 25.82 -10.64
CA LEU A 89 -7.27 24.48 -10.17
C LEU A 89 -8.19 23.79 -11.17
N VAL A 90 -7.84 22.54 -11.47
CA VAL A 90 -8.63 21.68 -12.34
C VAL A 90 -9.53 20.80 -11.48
N GLN A 91 -10.83 20.81 -11.76
CA GLN A 91 -11.81 19.94 -11.11
C GLN A 91 -12.81 19.45 -12.17
N ASN A 92 -13.33 18.24 -12.00
CA ASN A 92 -14.42 17.71 -12.79
C ASN A 92 -15.26 16.78 -11.90
N LEU A 93 -16.54 17.13 -11.69
CA LEU A 93 -17.48 16.36 -10.86
C LEU A 93 -18.39 15.47 -11.70
N ASP A 94 -18.74 15.94 -12.90
CA ASP A 94 -19.82 15.36 -13.70
C ASP A 94 -19.34 14.35 -14.76
N GLN A 95 -18.03 14.29 -15.04
CA GLN A 95 -17.47 13.38 -16.05
C GLN A 95 -16.20 12.67 -15.56
N SER A 96 -16.04 11.37 -15.88
CA SER A 96 -14.75 10.66 -15.82
C SER A 96 -13.76 11.15 -16.89
N ASN A 97 -14.06 12.26 -17.56
CA ASN A 97 -13.31 12.80 -18.66
C ASN A 97 -12.00 13.40 -18.14
N THR A 98 -11.01 12.52 -17.97
CA THR A 98 -9.64 12.87 -17.56
C THR A 98 -8.86 13.55 -18.67
N SER A 99 -9.48 13.86 -19.83
CA SER A 99 -8.87 14.67 -20.89
C SER A 99 -8.42 16.04 -20.39
N VAL A 100 -9.07 16.57 -19.35
CA VAL A 100 -8.68 17.85 -18.73
C VAL A 100 -7.26 17.77 -18.14
N CYS A 101 -6.77 16.58 -17.78
CA CYS A 101 -5.41 16.36 -17.29
C CYS A 101 -4.34 16.33 -18.40
N GLY A 102 -4.73 16.35 -19.68
CA GLY A 102 -3.84 16.19 -20.84
C GLY A 102 -3.39 14.75 -21.08
N GLU A 103 -3.13 14.40 -22.34
CA GLU A 103 -2.83 13.03 -22.79
C GLU A 103 -1.55 12.44 -22.17
N ALA A 104 -0.53 13.26 -21.91
CA ALA A 104 0.73 12.79 -21.31
C ALA A 104 0.56 12.25 -19.87
N ALA A 105 -0.49 12.68 -19.15
CA ALA A 105 -0.83 12.13 -17.84
C ALA A 105 -1.66 10.83 -17.95
N ALA A 106 -2.15 10.46 -19.15
CA ALA A 106 -3.04 9.33 -19.38
C ALA A 106 -2.41 7.95 -19.37
N LEU A 107 -1.14 7.85 -19.72
CA LEU A 107 -0.61 6.56 -20.17
C LEU A 107 0.56 6.03 -19.33
N LYS A 108 1.04 6.76 -18.33
CA LYS A 108 2.00 6.17 -17.39
C LYS A 108 1.26 5.28 -16.42
N GLN A 109 1.03 4.04 -16.85
CA GLN A 109 0.64 2.95 -15.97
C GLN A 109 1.68 2.90 -14.85
N ARG A 110 1.27 3.33 -13.65
CA ARG A 110 2.14 3.41 -12.48
C ARG A 110 2.54 1.99 -12.13
N ARG A 111 3.75 1.59 -12.55
CA ARG A 111 4.36 0.35 -12.10
C ARG A 111 5.06 0.63 -10.78
N THR A 112 4.72 -0.14 -9.77
CA THR A 112 5.43 -0.11 -8.48
C THR A 112 6.68 -0.98 -8.60
N SER A 113 7.72 -0.65 -7.85
CA SER A 113 8.82 -1.59 -7.64
C SER A 113 8.34 -2.71 -6.71
N PRO A 114 8.43 -3.99 -7.11
CA PRO A 114 7.99 -5.08 -6.26
C PRO A 114 8.78 -5.11 -4.95
N ARG A 115 8.06 -5.15 -3.83
CA ARG A 115 8.66 -5.33 -2.50
C ARG A 115 9.00 -6.80 -2.30
N GLU A 116 10.25 -7.11 -1.96
CA GLU A 116 10.64 -8.50 -1.71
C GLU A 116 10.08 -9.00 -0.38
N VAL A 117 9.57 -10.24 -0.40
CA VAL A 117 9.02 -10.93 0.77
C VAL A 117 9.63 -12.33 0.79
N LEU A 118 10.40 -12.62 1.83
CA LEU A 118 10.97 -13.93 2.06
C LEU A 118 9.90 -14.85 2.66
N VAL A 119 9.61 -15.95 1.98
CA VAL A 119 8.66 -16.95 2.48
C VAL A 119 9.44 -18.18 2.92
N GLN A 120 9.32 -18.55 4.19
CA GLN A 120 9.92 -19.76 4.72
C GLN A 120 9.11 -20.98 4.25
N ALA A 121 9.80 -22.12 4.08
CA ALA A 121 9.14 -23.37 3.74
C ALA A 121 8.00 -23.68 4.74
N ASN A 122 6.85 -24.13 4.21
CA ASN A 122 5.65 -24.48 4.98
C ASN A 122 4.98 -23.33 5.76
N THR A 123 5.30 -22.07 5.46
CA THR A 123 4.58 -20.91 6.00
C THR A 123 3.63 -20.33 4.97
N SER A 124 2.49 -19.81 5.43
CA SER A 124 1.60 -18.99 4.61
C SER A 124 1.96 -17.52 4.77
N VAL A 125 1.78 -16.74 3.70
CA VAL A 125 2.00 -15.29 3.70
C VAL A 125 0.72 -14.58 3.30
N PHE A 126 0.50 -13.42 3.89
CA PHE A 126 -0.59 -12.52 3.54
C PHE A 126 0.00 -11.27 2.90
N LEU A 127 -0.51 -10.90 1.73
CA LEU A 127 -0.07 -9.68 1.04
C LEU A 127 -1.15 -8.61 1.19
N PRO A 128 -0.90 -7.53 1.94
CA PRO A 128 -1.87 -6.46 2.11
C PRO A 128 -1.84 -5.51 0.91
N CYS A 129 -3.02 -5.17 0.38
CA CYS A 129 -3.20 -4.09 -0.57
C CYS A 129 -4.11 -3.00 0.01
N PRO A 130 -3.64 -1.75 0.15
CA PRO A 130 -4.48 -0.68 0.68
C PRO A 130 -5.57 -0.29 -0.33
N VAL A 131 -6.81 -0.21 0.14
CA VAL A 131 -7.93 0.31 -0.63
C VAL A 131 -7.80 1.83 -0.71
N ARG A 132 -7.71 2.35 -1.94
CA ARG A 132 -7.60 3.77 -2.26
C ARG A 132 -8.94 4.36 -2.70
N SER A 133 -9.78 3.55 -3.35
CA SER A 133 -11.14 3.89 -3.76
C SER A 133 -12.07 2.72 -3.41
N PHE A 134 -13.13 2.99 -2.64
CA PHE A 134 -14.14 1.97 -2.32
C PHE A 134 -15.11 1.70 -3.48
N HIS A 135 -15.04 2.49 -4.55
CA HIS A 135 -15.78 2.24 -5.79
C HIS A 135 -15.00 1.35 -6.78
N ALA A 136 -13.70 1.18 -6.56
CA ALA A 136 -12.86 0.33 -7.41
C ALA A 136 -13.02 -1.15 -7.05
N ALA A 137 -13.00 -2.01 -8.08
CA ALA A 137 -12.88 -3.46 -7.93
C ALA A 137 -11.41 -3.85 -7.79
N TYR A 138 -11.08 -4.63 -6.76
CA TYR A 138 -9.72 -5.08 -6.51
C TYR A 138 -9.52 -6.55 -6.86
N ARG A 139 -8.34 -6.88 -7.40
CA ARG A 139 -7.91 -8.26 -7.70
C ARG A 139 -6.40 -8.40 -7.59
N TRP A 140 -5.96 -9.62 -7.29
CA TRP A 140 -4.54 -9.96 -7.31
C TRP A 140 -4.18 -10.70 -8.59
N GLU A 141 -3.09 -10.31 -9.23
CA GLU A 141 -2.64 -10.87 -10.50
C GLU A 141 -1.20 -11.36 -10.40
N LYS A 142 -0.92 -12.51 -10.99
CA LYS A 142 0.42 -13.10 -11.13
C LYS A 142 0.64 -13.52 -12.58
N ASP A 143 1.91 -13.66 -12.97
CA ASP A 143 2.32 -14.20 -14.27
C ASP A 143 1.69 -13.42 -15.44
N ASN A 144 1.75 -12.08 -15.39
CA ASN A 144 1.21 -11.18 -16.42
C ASN A 144 -0.30 -11.37 -16.69
N CYS A 145 -1.11 -11.45 -15.63
CA CYS A 145 -2.58 -11.62 -15.64
C CYS A 145 -3.09 -13.04 -15.95
N ILE A 146 -2.20 -14.03 -16.10
CA ILE A 146 -2.61 -15.43 -16.36
C ILE A 146 -3.31 -16.00 -15.12
N LYS A 147 -2.80 -15.70 -13.92
CA LYS A 147 -3.40 -16.13 -12.67
C LYS A 147 -4.04 -14.95 -11.95
N ASN A 148 -5.32 -15.09 -11.63
CA ASN A 148 -6.10 -14.11 -10.89
C ASN A 148 -6.53 -14.72 -9.56
N TYR A 149 -6.35 -13.97 -8.48
CA TYR A 149 -6.71 -14.39 -7.13
C TYR A 149 -7.74 -13.42 -6.55
N PRO A 150 -8.80 -13.93 -5.90
CA PRO A 150 -9.73 -13.08 -5.17
C PRO A 150 -9.01 -12.44 -3.99
N CYS A 151 -9.51 -11.31 -3.51
CA CYS A 151 -9.02 -10.72 -2.28
C CYS A 151 -10.06 -10.75 -1.17
N LEU A 152 -9.55 -10.86 0.05
CA LEU A 152 -10.34 -10.79 1.26
C LEU A 152 -10.28 -9.36 1.80
N PHE A 153 -11.42 -8.68 1.86
CA PHE A 153 -11.50 -7.35 2.43
C PHE A 153 -11.47 -7.43 3.96
N SER A 154 -10.54 -6.70 4.57
CA SER A 154 -10.44 -6.51 6.01
C SER A 154 -10.15 -5.04 6.29
N GLY A 155 -11.17 -4.33 6.79
CA GLY A 155 -11.10 -2.88 6.97
C GLY A 155 -10.77 -2.14 5.67
N GLY A 156 -9.67 -1.37 5.69
CA GLY A 156 -9.17 -0.62 4.53
C GLY A 156 -8.24 -1.39 3.61
N PHE A 157 -8.17 -2.72 3.70
CA PHE A 157 -7.24 -3.55 2.93
C PHE A 157 -7.93 -4.68 2.18
N CYS A 158 -7.45 -4.94 0.97
CA CYS A 158 -7.76 -6.09 0.12
C CYS A 158 -6.59 -7.07 0.19
N VAL A 159 -6.71 -8.09 1.03
CA VAL A 159 -5.60 -8.98 1.39
C VAL A 159 -5.59 -10.21 0.48
N LEU A 160 -4.44 -10.54 -0.11
CA LEU A 160 -4.23 -11.85 -0.69
C LEU A 160 -3.85 -12.82 0.42
N GLY A 161 -4.71 -13.80 0.64
CA GLY A 161 -4.48 -14.88 1.60
C GLY A 161 -4.48 -16.25 0.93
N PRO A 162 -4.41 -17.32 1.74
CA PRO A 162 -4.50 -18.71 1.30
C PRO A 162 -5.89 -19.00 0.70
N ALA A 163 -6.10 -18.73 -0.59
CA ALA A 163 -7.42 -18.86 -1.21
C ALA A 163 -7.61 -20.15 -2.02
N VAL A 164 -6.62 -20.64 -2.79
CA VAL A 164 -6.77 -21.91 -3.54
C VAL A 164 -5.41 -22.60 -3.87
N ASP A 165 -4.27 -21.91 -3.81
CA ASP A 165 -2.93 -22.48 -4.11
C ASP A 165 -1.98 -22.30 -2.92
N THR A 166 -2.27 -22.94 -1.79
CA THR A 166 -1.41 -22.86 -0.60
C THR A 166 -0.27 -23.88 -0.64
N PRO A 167 0.98 -23.48 -0.37
CA PRO A 167 1.47 -22.11 -0.14
C PRO A 167 1.65 -21.31 -1.44
N LEU A 168 1.48 -19.99 -1.36
CA LEU A 168 1.75 -19.09 -2.49
C LEU A 168 3.18 -19.31 -2.99
N ARG A 169 3.33 -19.66 -4.28
CA ARG A 169 4.64 -19.93 -4.89
C ARG A 169 5.41 -18.64 -5.19
N GLU A 170 6.72 -18.78 -5.38
CA GLU A 170 7.61 -17.71 -5.81
C GLU A 170 7.09 -16.97 -7.05
N GLY A 171 7.39 -15.67 -7.11
CA GLY A 171 7.03 -14.80 -8.24
C GLY A 171 6.50 -13.44 -7.82
N VAL A 172 6.06 -12.66 -8.81
CA VAL A 172 5.58 -11.29 -8.59
C VAL A 172 4.06 -11.23 -8.60
N PHE A 173 3.49 -10.83 -7.47
CA PHE A 173 2.07 -10.63 -7.26
C PHE A 173 1.75 -9.14 -7.29
N ARG A 174 0.68 -8.76 -8.00
CA ARG A 174 0.27 -7.37 -8.19
C ARG A 174 -1.16 -7.19 -7.73
N CYS A 175 -1.38 -6.21 -6.87
CA CYS A 175 -2.73 -5.77 -6.56
C CYS A 175 -3.17 -4.74 -7.60
N MET A 176 -4.25 -5.05 -8.29
CA MET A 176 -4.84 -4.20 -9.32
C MET A 176 -6.18 -3.65 -8.83
N ALA A 177 -6.34 -2.34 -8.96
CA ALA A 177 -7.61 -1.65 -8.76
C ALA A 177 -8.18 -1.25 -10.13
N THR A 178 -9.45 -1.56 -10.37
CA THR A 178 -10.17 -1.20 -11.58
C THR A 178 -11.39 -0.35 -11.27
N GLU A 179 -11.49 0.83 -11.87
CA GLU A 179 -12.61 1.76 -11.68
C GLU A 179 -12.91 2.44 -13.02
N ASP A 180 -14.18 2.45 -13.45
CA ASP A 180 -14.63 3.05 -14.72
C ASP A 180 -13.77 2.63 -15.95
N GLY A 181 -13.35 1.37 -15.99
CA GLY A 181 -12.51 0.81 -17.08
C GLY A 181 -11.01 1.12 -16.96
N PHE A 182 -10.58 1.95 -16.01
CA PHE A 182 -9.18 2.23 -15.74
C PHE A 182 -8.60 1.22 -14.76
N LYS A 183 -7.46 0.63 -15.11
CA LYS A 183 -6.77 -0.38 -14.29
C LYS A 183 -5.41 0.13 -13.83
N VAL A 184 -5.20 0.17 -12.51
CA VAL A 184 -3.98 0.70 -11.88
C VAL A 184 -3.36 -0.35 -10.95
N GLU A 185 -2.03 -0.46 -10.98
CA GLU A 185 -1.28 -1.27 -10.01
C GLU A 185 -1.10 -0.45 -8.72
N VAL A 186 -1.68 -0.93 -7.62
CA VAL A 186 -1.62 -0.24 -6.32
C VAL A 186 -0.34 -0.57 -5.59
N ILE A 187 0.05 -1.85 -5.61
CA ILE A 187 1.27 -2.37 -4.99
C ILE A 187 1.64 -3.71 -5.62
N SER A 188 2.94 -4.03 -5.64
CA SER A 188 3.45 -5.33 -6.04
C SER A 188 4.44 -5.90 -5.03
N PHE A 189 4.46 -7.22 -4.93
CA PHE A 189 5.34 -7.99 -4.05
C PHE A 189 6.05 -9.08 -4.85
N ARG A 190 7.31 -9.35 -4.53
CA ARG A 190 8.10 -10.46 -5.07
C ARG A 190 8.32 -11.48 -3.95
N LEU A 191 7.71 -12.65 -4.07
CA LEU A 191 7.93 -13.75 -3.14
C LEU A 191 9.18 -14.49 -3.59
N VAL A 192 10.13 -14.62 -2.68
CA VAL A 192 11.35 -15.41 -2.83
C VAL A 192 11.36 -16.49 -1.75
N ASN A 193 11.77 -17.70 -2.10
CA ASN A 193 11.87 -18.78 -1.13
C ASN A 193 13.09 -18.56 -0.24
N GLY A 194 12.88 -18.56 1.07
CA GLY A 194 13.94 -18.45 2.06
C GLY A 194 14.69 -19.75 2.30
N GLY A 195 14.86 -20.57 1.27
CA GLY A 195 15.65 -21.81 1.33
C GLY A 195 16.99 -21.53 1.98
N GLY A 196 17.29 -22.30 3.04
CA GLY A 196 18.21 -21.96 4.11
C GLY A 196 19.59 -21.44 3.69
N LEU A 197 20.18 -20.67 4.60
CA LEU A 197 21.61 -20.34 4.60
C LEU A 197 22.42 -21.51 4.02
N PRO A 198 23.31 -21.30 3.03
CA PRO A 198 24.29 -22.32 2.75
C PRO A 198 25.00 -22.59 4.07
N ALA A 199 24.90 -23.83 4.55
CA ALA A 199 25.62 -24.27 5.73
C ALA A 199 27.04 -23.77 5.55
N ALA A 200 27.50 -22.90 6.46
CA ALA A 200 28.89 -22.50 6.50
C ALA A 200 29.68 -23.81 6.48
N SER A 201 30.34 -24.08 5.35
CA SER A 201 31.25 -25.19 5.21
C SER A 201 32.33 -24.91 6.24
N SER A 202 32.14 -25.46 7.43
CA SER A 202 33.15 -25.47 8.47
C SER A 202 34.18 -26.46 7.96
N SER A 203 35.06 -26.00 7.09
CA SER A 203 36.30 -26.70 6.81
C SER A 203 37.11 -26.62 8.11
N ALA A 204 36.83 -27.55 9.02
CA ALA A 204 37.76 -27.91 10.07
C ALA A 204 38.99 -28.48 9.38
N ALA A 205 39.92 -27.60 9.00
CA ALA A 205 41.26 -27.99 8.64
C ALA A 205 41.93 -28.50 9.91
N LEU A 206 41.78 -29.79 10.20
CA LEU A 206 42.69 -30.51 11.07
C LEU A 206 44.03 -30.58 10.35
N GLY A 207 44.85 -29.55 10.54
CA GLY A 207 46.25 -29.58 10.12
C GLY A 207 47.00 -30.64 10.94
N PRO A 208 47.79 -31.53 10.33
CA PRO A 208 48.58 -32.49 11.08
C PRO A 208 49.69 -31.74 11.83
N LEU A 209 49.69 -31.91 13.16
CA LEU A 209 50.74 -31.47 14.06
C LEU A 209 51.99 -32.32 13.79
N LEU A 210 52.98 -31.78 13.08
CA LEU A 210 54.29 -32.41 12.92
C LEU A 210 55.02 -32.36 14.27
N LEU A 211 55.01 -33.49 14.99
CA LEU A 211 55.88 -33.72 16.14
C LEU A 211 57.29 -34.03 15.64
N LEU A 212 58.20 -33.07 15.78
CA LEU A 212 59.64 -33.30 15.68
C LEU A 212 60.12 -34.00 16.96
N ALA A 213 60.37 -35.31 16.87
CA ALA A 213 61.15 -36.03 17.87
C ALA A 213 62.55 -36.30 17.28
N ALA A 214 63.51 -35.43 17.60
CA ALA A 214 64.92 -35.70 17.38
C ALA A 214 65.52 -36.26 18.67
N VAL A 215 65.74 -37.57 18.72
CA VAL A 215 66.44 -38.24 19.82
C VAL A 215 67.88 -38.52 19.40
N THR A 216 68.74 -37.61 19.86
CA THR A 216 70.08 -37.77 20.45
C THR A 216 71.10 -38.81 19.96
N LEU A 217 72.28 -38.23 19.68
CA LEU A 217 73.65 -38.63 20.06
C LEU A 217 74.21 -39.95 19.56
N TRP A 218 75.31 -39.90 18.79
CA TRP A 218 76.52 -40.72 19.01
C TRP A 218 77.79 -39.99 18.49
N LEU A 219 78.82 -39.93 19.35
CA LEU A 219 80.28 -39.73 19.12
C LEU A 219 80.70 -38.30 18.69
N ARG A 220 81.58 -37.58 19.40
CA ARG A 220 82.84 -37.95 20.05
C ARG A 220 83.30 -36.84 20.99
#